data_AF-A0A0Q9J8L0-F1
#
_entry.id   AF-A0A0Q9J8L0-F1
#
_cell.length_a   1.000
_cell.length_b   1.000
_cell.length_c   1.000
_cell.angle_alpha   90.00
_cell.angle_beta   90.00
_cell.angle_gamma   90.00
#
_symmetry.space_group_name_H-M   'P 1'
#
loop_
_entity.id
_entity.type
_entity.pdbx_description
1 polymer ?
#
loop_
_entity_poly.entity_id
_entity_poly.type
_entity_poly.pdbx_seq_one_letter_code
_entity_poly.pdbx_strand_id
1 'polypeptide(L)' 'MGILRNIIEPYMRYRSLIIGLKRNDYQKLQMIADDLNEHVQGEYEFTPELIASRVMKTFIDEAYSDSTKRIVKAPP' A
#
# COMPACT_ATOMS: atom_id res chain seq x y z
N MET A 1 -16.74 24.69 -4.09
CA MET A 1 -15.81 24.04 -5.05
C MET A 1 -14.54 23.61 -4.30
N GLY A 2 -14.48 22.41 -3.71
CA GLY A 2 -13.29 22.05 -2.90
C GLY A 2 -13.18 20.59 -2.42
N ILE A 3 -14.28 19.84 -2.38
CA ILE A 3 -14.28 18.47 -1.82
C ILE A 3 -13.53 17.47 -2.71
N LEU A 4 -13.64 17.62 -4.05
CA LEU A 4 -12.97 16.73 -5.00
C LEU A 4 -11.44 16.84 -4.95
N ARG A 5 -10.88 18.01 -4.65
CA ARG A 5 -9.42 18.21 -4.61
C ARG A 5 -8.78 17.43 -3.45
N ASN A 6 -9.44 17.40 -2.29
CA ASN A 6 -8.96 16.70 -1.09
C ASN A 6 -9.00 15.17 -1.21
N ILE A 7 -9.79 14.60 -2.13
CA ILE A 7 -9.88 13.15 -2.35
C ILE A 7 -8.97 12.71 -3.50
N ILE A 8 -8.86 13.53 -4.55
CA ILE A 8 -8.03 13.22 -5.72
C ILE A 8 -6.53 13.31 -5.38
N GLU A 9 -6.14 14.26 -4.52
CA GLU A 9 -4.75 14.47 -4.14
C GLU A 9 -4.10 13.26 -3.42
N PRO A 10 -4.74 12.60 -2.43
CA PRO A 10 -4.22 11.36 -1.86
C PRO A 10 -4.17 10.20 -2.87
N TYR A 11 -5.13 10.12 -3.80
CA TYR A 11 -5.14 9.09 -4.85
C TYR A 11 -3.98 9.26 -5.84
N MET A 12 -3.63 10.50 -6.18
CA MET A 12 -2.47 10.83 -7.03
C MET A 12 -1.14 10.57 -6.30
N ARG A 13 -1.06 10.85 -4.99
CA ARG A 13 0.09 10.48 -4.15
C ARG A 13 0.22 8.96 -3.99
N TYR A 14 -0.89 8.22 -4.00
CA TYR A 14 -0.88 6.76 -3.99
C TYR A 14 -0.18 6.18 -5.23
N ARG A 15 -0.44 6.75 -6.41
CA ARG A 15 0.31 6.41 -7.62
C ARG A 15 1.80 6.78 -7.50
N SER A 16 2.15 7.84 -6.79
CA SER A 16 3.57 8.25 -6.63
C SER A 16 4.38 7.34 -5.72
N LEU A 17 3.75 6.59 -4.81
CA LEU A 17 4.44 5.62 -3.95
C LEU A 17 5.09 4.50 -4.77
N ILE A 18 4.46 4.09 -5.86
CA ILE A 18 5.00 3.07 -6.77
C ILE A 18 6.06 3.67 -7.71
N ILE A 19 5.87 4.91 -8.14
CA ILE A 19 6.86 5.66 -8.94
C ILE A 19 8.19 5.84 -8.17
N GLY A 20 8.16 5.81 -6.82
CA GLY A 20 9.34 5.92 -5.97
C GLY A 20 10.13 4.62 -5.77
N LEU A 21 9.63 3.46 -6.22
CA LEU A 21 10.38 2.21 -6.11
C LEU A 21 11.60 2.24 -7.01
N LYS A 22 12.78 1.97 -6.43
CA LYS A 22 13.98 1.73 -7.23
C LYS A 22 13.73 0.49 -8.08
N ARG A 23 14.29 0.47 -9.29
CA ARG A 23 14.19 -0.67 -10.24
C ARG A 23 14.45 -2.02 -9.58
N ASN A 24 15.42 -2.10 -8.67
CA ASN A 24 15.74 -3.31 -7.93
C ASN A 24 14.59 -3.79 -7.02
N ASP A 25 13.91 -2.88 -6.34
CA ASP A 25 12.81 -3.24 -5.43
C ASP A 25 11.55 -3.63 -6.19
N TYR A 26 11.30 -3.00 -7.35
CA TYR A 26 10.27 -3.45 -8.27
C TYR A 26 10.53 -4.88 -8.77
N GLN A 27 11.78 -5.22 -9.13
CA GLN A 27 12.13 -6.57 -9.57
C GLN A 27 11.90 -7.63 -8.49
N LYS A 28 12.22 -7.31 -7.22
CA LYS A 28 11.91 -8.23 -6.10
C LYS A 28 10.42 -8.45 -5.96
N LEU A 29 9.61 -7.39 -6.08
CA LEU A 29 8.15 -7.50 -6.04
C LEU A 29 7.61 -8.30 -7.22
N GLN A 30 8.21 -8.18 -8.40
CA GLN A 30 7.87 -9.01 -9.56
C GLN A 30 8.13 -10.48 -9.28
N MET A 31 9.29 -10.84 -8.73
CA MET A 31 9.58 -12.24 -8.37
C MET A 31 8.56 -12.79 -7.38
N ILE A 32 8.17 -12.00 -6.37
CA ILE A 32 7.15 -12.40 -5.40
C ILE A 32 5.78 -12.57 -6.08
N ALA A 33 5.43 -11.67 -7.00
CA ALA A 33 4.18 -11.76 -7.75
C ALA A 33 4.13 -13.04 -8.62
N ASP A 34 5.23 -13.34 -9.31
CA ASP A 34 5.36 -14.53 -10.15
C ASP A 34 5.22 -15.81 -9.30
N ASP A 35 5.96 -15.91 -8.19
CA ASP A 35 5.87 -17.04 -7.25
C ASP A 35 4.43 -17.21 -6.71
N LEU A 36 3.74 -16.12 -6.36
CA LEU A 36 2.37 -16.17 -5.86
C LEU A 36 1.38 -16.63 -6.95
N ASN A 37 1.53 -16.16 -8.18
CA ASN A 37 0.69 -16.56 -9.31
C ASN A 37 0.87 -18.04 -9.68
N GLU A 38 2.07 -18.59 -9.48
CA GLU A 38 2.32 -20.03 -9.70
C GLU A 38 1.63 -20.92 -8.65
N HIS A 39 1.56 -20.46 -7.39
CA HIS A 39 1.07 -21.27 -6.27
C HIS A 39 -0.40 -21.02 -5.92
N VAL A 40 -0.94 -19.85 -6.24
CA VAL A 40 -2.31 -19.46 -5.92
C VAL A 40 -3.14 -19.49 -7.21
N GLN A 41 -3.84 -20.61 -7.44
CA GLN A 41 -4.81 -20.70 -8.54
C GLN A 41 -6.07 -19.91 -8.17
N GLY A 42 -6.26 -18.76 -8.82
CA GLY A 42 -7.43 -17.92 -8.65
C GLY A 42 -7.71 -17.07 -9.89
N GLU A 43 -8.88 -16.41 -9.91
CA GLU A 43 -9.29 -15.50 -10.99
C GLU A 43 -8.49 -14.19 -11.01
N TYR A 44 -7.54 -14.02 -10.10
CA TYR A 44 -6.90 -12.76 -9.81
C TYR A 44 -5.38 -12.89 -9.87
N GLU A 45 -4.75 -12.04 -10.68
CA GLU A 45 -3.30 -11.98 -10.89
C GLU A 45 -2.64 -11.04 -9.88
N PHE A 46 -1.65 -11.54 -9.16
CA PHE A 46 -0.78 -10.72 -8.32
C PHE A 46 0.14 -9.88 -9.20
N THR A 47 0.19 -8.57 -8.94
CA THR A 47 1.16 -7.65 -9.56
C THR A 47 2.00 -6.96 -8.49
N PRO A 48 3.21 -6.48 -8.82
CA PRO A 48 4.02 -5.68 -7.90
C PRO A 48 3.26 -4.52 -7.26
N GLU A 49 2.40 -3.86 -8.03
CA GLU A 49 1.61 -2.73 -7.57
C GLU A 49 0.62 -3.12 -6.49
N LEU A 50 -0.08 -4.23 -6.71
CA LEU A 50 -1.04 -4.73 -5.75
C LEU A 50 -0.36 -5.16 -4.46
N ILE A 51 0.78 -5.85 -4.56
CA ILE A 51 1.54 -6.29 -3.38
C ILE A 51 1.98 -5.07 -2.58
N ALA A 52 2.62 -4.09 -3.22
CA ALA A 52 3.06 -2.85 -2.57
C ALA A 52 1.88 -2.08 -1.94
N SER A 53 0.77 -2.00 -2.68
CA SER A 53 -0.49 -1.39 -2.25
C SER A 53 -1.01 -2.01 -0.96
N ARG A 54 -1.11 -3.34 -0.91
CA ARG A 54 -1.62 -4.09 0.23
C ARG A 54 -0.68 -3.99 1.43
N VAL A 55 0.61 -4.17 1.23
CA VAL A 55 1.62 -4.07 2.30
C VAL A 55 1.57 -2.68 2.95
N MET A 56 1.53 -1.62 2.13
CA MET A 56 1.45 -0.25 2.64
C MET A 56 0.15 -0.01 3.42
N LYS A 57 -0.98 -0.51 2.91
CA LYS A 57 -2.26 -0.40 3.62
C LYS A 57 -2.20 -1.11 4.97
N THR A 58 -1.76 -2.36 5.01
CA THR A 58 -1.63 -3.12 6.26
C THR A 58 -0.71 -2.41 7.25
N PHE A 59 0.44 -1.91 6.79
CA PHE A 59 1.36 -1.15 7.64
C PHE A 59 0.70 0.10 8.24
N ILE A 60 -0.04 0.87 7.44
CA ILE A 60 -0.78 2.04 7.92
C ILE A 60 -1.85 1.63 8.93
N ASP A 61 -2.65 0.60 8.61
CA ASP A 61 -3.74 0.12 9.47
C ASP A 61 -3.20 -0.37 10.83
N GLU A 62 -2.10 -1.13 10.83
CA GLU A 62 -1.42 -1.58 12.04
C GLU A 62 -0.81 -0.41 12.81
N ALA A 63 -0.13 0.51 12.14
CA ALA A 63 0.44 1.69 12.76
C ALA A 63 -0.65 2.54 13.42
N TYR A 64 -1.81 2.73 12.80
CA TYR A 64 -2.94 3.44 13.40
C TYR A 64 -3.60 2.65 14.52
N SER A 65 -3.74 1.32 14.41
CA SER A 65 -4.28 0.47 15.47
C SER A 65 -3.39 0.49 16.73
N ASP A 66 -2.07 0.54 16.55
CA ASP A 66 -1.11 0.68 17.65
C ASP A 66 -1.07 2.12 18.19
N SER A 67 -1.09 3.12 17.29
CA SER A 67 -1.03 4.54 17.64
C SER A 67 -2.31 5.06 18.27
N THR A 68 -3.50 4.58 17.88
CA THR A 68 -4.77 4.97 18.53
C THR A 68 -4.77 4.59 20.00
N LYS A 69 -4.08 3.52 20.40
CA LYS A 69 -3.87 3.22 21.84
C LYS A 69 -2.95 4.22 22.54
N ARG A 70 -2.06 4.93 21.83
CA ARG A 70 -1.18 5.98 22.36
C ARG A 70 -1.78 7.38 22.29
N ILE A 71 -2.42 7.74 21.17
CA ILE A 71 -3.04 9.05 20.93
C ILE A 71 -4.28 9.24 21.82
N VAL A 72 -5.06 8.18 22.07
CA VAL A 72 -6.20 8.24 23.01
C VAL A 72 -5.75 8.27 24.48
N LYS A 73 -4.47 7.96 24.77
CA LYS A 73 -3.89 7.99 26.12
C LYS A 73 -3.05 9.23 26.43
N ALA A 74 -2.81 10.13 25.48
CA ALA A 74 -2.27 11.44 25.81
C ALA A 74 -3.42 12.26 26.44
N PRO A 75 -3.36 12.63 27.74
CA PRO A 75 -4.33 13.55 28.29
C PRO A 75 -4.13 14.94 27.64
N PRO A 76 -5.17 15.77 27.57
CA PRO A 76 -5.05 17.16 27.18
C PRO A 76 -4.12 17.95 28.11
#